data_AF-A0A177QBZ1-F1
#
_entry.id   AF-A0A177QBZ1-F1
#
_cell.length_a   1.000
_cell.length_b   1.000
_cell.length_c   1.000
_cell.angle_alpha   90.00
_cell.angle_beta   90.00
_cell.angle_gamma   90.00
#
_symmetry.space_group_name_H-M   'P 1'
#
loop_
_entity.id
_entity.type
_entity.pdbx_description
1 polymer ?
#
loop_
_entity_poly.entity_id
_entity_poly.type
_entity_poly.pdbx_seq_one_letter_code
_entity_poly.pdbx_strand_id
1 'polypeptide(L)'
;MNIPGTEISIPQIVGGLISAGAVFAAIYRGFSHFDEVQSTQNRKAVAKWLRTGIRAPSASWNTMVRDVFYNFFGPKHLSRFCVIRSAKLSCAIYIFLNIIFLSQRIILTRCDSNGEFCLSWTTLFEPEAIAKAIPIGLFGTVLVDFIFLYKTRWLIEKLNGKVSIWRVMTVVCADVVLTPLTYLLSFATFYSAWTPDPFFAILEATLRTALEGFSSAGFIKVTFLATLLTSAWLWLYLAVACFVRALGILPRAIKWMSKILDLTNHPVRSLGFTAALIASVGVFAATLF
;
A
#
# COMPACT_ATOMS: atom_id res chain seq x y z
N MET A 1 25.40 5.42 22.19
CA MET A 1 24.95 6.12 20.97
C MET A 1 23.68 6.88 21.34
N ASN A 2 23.81 8.16 21.69
CA ASN A 2 22.66 9.05 21.83
C ASN A 2 22.29 9.51 20.43
N ILE A 3 21.04 9.29 20.02
CA ILE A 3 20.52 9.90 18.80
C ILE A 3 20.41 11.40 19.11
N PRO A 4 21.25 12.28 18.53
CA PRO A 4 21.18 13.71 18.78
C PRO A 4 19.91 14.22 18.10
N GLY A 5 18.97 14.80 18.87
CA GLY A 5 17.80 15.48 18.31
C GLY A 5 16.42 15.06 18.82
N THR A 6 16.30 14.15 19.79
CA THR A 6 15.01 13.79 20.40
C THR A 6 14.93 14.19 21.87
N GLU A 7 15.25 15.44 22.20
CA GLU A 7 14.87 15.98 23.51
C GLU A 7 13.39 16.36 23.43
N ILE A 8 12.53 15.43 23.85
CA ILE A 8 11.10 15.70 24.01
C ILE A 8 10.98 16.77 25.10
N SER A 9 10.60 17.97 24.68
CA SER A 9 10.48 19.11 25.60
C SER A 9 9.23 18.94 26.48
N ILE A 10 9.31 19.36 27.75
CA ILE A 10 8.15 19.36 28.67
C ILE A 10 6.92 20.04 28.02
N PRO A 11 7.06 21.19 27.30
CA PRO A 11 5.95 21.79 26.56
C PRO A 11 5.28 20.85 25.53
N GLN A 12 6.03 20.02 24.82
CA GLN A 12 5.46 19.06 23.86
C GLN A 12 4.65 17.97 24.57
N ILE A 13 5.13 17.46 25.72
CA ILE A 13 4.40 16.47 26.52
C ILE A 13 3.08 17.08 27.02
N VAL A 14 3.14 18.29 27.58
CA VAL A 14 1.95 18.99 28.10
C VAL A 14 0.95 19.30 26.98
N GLY A 15 1.42 19.82 25.84
CA GLY A 15 0.57 20.08 24.67
C GLY A 15 -0.05 18.81 24.11
N GLY A 16 0.70 17.71 24.06
CA GLY A 16 0.21 16.39 23.68
C GLY A 16 -0.90 15.89 24.62
N LEU A 17 -0.72 16.00 25.93
CA LEU A 17 -1.73 15.57 26.91
C LEU A 17 -3.01 16.39 26.82
N ILE A 18 -2.90 17.72 26.67
CA ILE A 18 -4.06 18.62 26.53
C ILE A 18 -4.83 18.28 25.24
N SER A 19 -4.14 18.16 24.12
CA SER A 19 -4.77 17.84 22.82
C SER A 19 -5.43 16.45 22.83
N ALA A 20 -4.75 15.44 23.37
CA ALA A 20 -5.29 14.11 23.55
C ALA A 20 -6.53 14.11 24.44
N GLY A 21 -6.51 14.84 25.57
CA GLY A 21 -7.64 14.97 26.48
C GLY A 21 -8.84 15.68 25.84
N ALA A 22 -8.60 16.75 25.08
CA ALA A 22 -9.65 17.47 24.35
C ALA A 22 -10.33 16.58 23.30
N VAL A 23 -9.55 15.84 22.52
CA VAL A 23 -10.07 14.87 21.52
C VAL A 23 -10.84 13.75 22.20
N PHE A 24 -10.35 13.25 23.34
CA PHE A 24 -11.05 12.23 24.12
C PHE A 24 -12.44 12.70 24.51
N ALA A 25 -12.50 13.87 25.16
CA ALA A 25 -13.72 14.44 25.70
C ALA A 25 -14.73 14.75 24.59
N ALA A 26 -14.28 15.29 23.46
CA ALA A 26 -15.12 15.59 22.31
C ALA A 26 -15.78 14.33 21.72
N ILE A 27 -14.98 13.30 21.41
CA ILE A 27 -15.49 12.04 20.84
C ILE A 27 -16.42 11.35 21.84
N TYR A 28 -15.96 11.18 23.09
CA TYR A 28 -16.74 10.48 24.11
C TYR A 28 -18.08 11.18 24.37
N ARG A 29 -18.11 12.52 24.46
CA ARG A 29 -19.33 13.28 24.67
C ARG A 29 -20.30 13.13 23.49
N GLY A 30 -19.81 13.16 22.25
CA GLY A 30 -20.63 12.95 21.06
C GLY A 30 -21.32 11.58 21.07
N PHE A 31 -20.57 10.52 21.38
CA PHE A 31 -21.11 9.16 21.47
C PHE A 31 -22.03 8.94 22.69
N SER A 32 -21.74 9.57 23.84
CA SER A 32 -22.63 9.51 25.01
C SER A 32 -23.97 10.16 24.71
N HIS A 33 -23.96 11.33 24.07
CA HIS A 33 -25.18 12.02 23.66
C HIS A 33 -25.99 11.20 22.65
N PHE A 34 -25.33 10.57 21.69
CA PHE A 34 -26.00 9.68 20.74
C PHE A 34 -26.63 8.45 21.43
N ASP A 35 -25.93 7.83 22.39
CA ASP A 35 -26.46 6.70 23.17
C ASP A 35 -27.72 7.09 23.96
N GLU A 36 -27.73 8.30 24.54
CA GLU A 36 -28.84 8.87 25.30
C GLU A 36 -30.08 9.13 24.43
N VAL A 37 -29.91 9.69 23.23
CA VAL A 37 -31.01 10.05 22.32
C VAL A 37 -31.56 8.83 21.55
N GLN A 38 -30.81 7.73 21.47
CA GLN A 38 -31.18 6.55 20.71
C GLN A 38 -32.32 5.74 21.35
N SER A 39 -33.25 5.26 20.52
CA SER A 39 -34.33 4.37 20.96
C SER A 39 -33.83 3.05 21.54
N THR A 40 -34.57 2.49 22.50
CA THR A 40 -34.24 1.20 23.15
C THR A 40 -34.09 0.06 22.14
N GLN A 41 -34.88 0.06 21.06
CA GLN A 41 -34.78 -0.94 19.99
C GLN A 41 -33.44 -0.85 19.26
N ASN A 42 -33.04 0.36 18.84
CA ASN A 42 -31.76 0.58 18.19
C ASN A 42 -30.63 0.21 19.15
N ARG A 43 -30.74 0.56 20.43
CA ARG A 43 -29.71 0.26 21.44
C ARG A 43 -29.50 -1.25 21.58
N LYS A 44 -30.58 -2.02 21.67
CA LYS A 44 -30.54 -3.49 21.66
C LYS A 44 -29.94 -4.04 20.36
N ALA A 45 -30.24 -3.42 19.21
CA ALA A 45 -29.66 -3.84 17.93
C ALA A 45 -28.13 -3.64 17.88
N VAL A 46 -27.62 -2.48 18.34
CA VAL A 46 -26.17 -2.21 18.41
C VAL A 46 -25.49 -3.11 19.44
N ALA A 47 -26.08 -3.29 20.63
CA ALA A 47 -25.55 -4.22 21.64
C ALA A 47 -25.47 -5.66 21.11
N LYS A 48 -26.51 -6.12 20.41
CA LYS A 48 -26.53 -7.43 19.75
C LYS A 48 -25.43 -7.50 18.69
N TRP A 49 -25.31 -6.51 17.82
CA TRP A 49 -24.28 -6.44 16.77
C TRP A 49 -22.86 -6.50 17.33
N LEU A 50 -22.55 -5.70 18.37
CA LEU A 50 -21.25 -5.72 19.04
C LEU A 50 -20.94 -7.09 19.65
N ARG A 51 -21.92 -7.71 20.32
CA ARG A 51 -21.76 -9.02 20.96
C ARG A 51 -21.61 -10.17 19.98
N THR A 52 -22.39 -10.18 18.90
CA THR A 52 -22.27 -11.21 17.87
C THR A 52 -21.01 -11.02 17.03
N GLY A 53 -20.47 -9.80 17.03
CA GLY A 53 -19.36 -9.37 16.19
C GLY A 53 -19.76 -9.29 14.73
N ILE A 54 -18.95 -8.57 13.93
CA ILE A 54 -18.91 -8.82 12.49
C ILE A 54 -18.29 -10.21 12.35
N ARG A 55 -19.11 -11.25 12.23
CA ARG A 55 -18.63 -12.54 11.74
C ARG A 55 -18.29 -12.33 10.28
N ALA A 56 -17.11 -11.77 10.02
CA ALA A 56 -16.49 -11.85 8.70
C ALA A 56 -16.48 -13.34 8.38
N PRO A 57 -17.19 -13.80 7.33
CA PRO A 57 -17.19 -15.21 7.02
C PRO A 57 -15.74 -15.54 6.66
N SER A 58 -15.02 -16.17 7.58
CA SER A 58 -13.58 -16.34 7.50
C SER A 58 -13.17 -17.20 6.29
N ALA A 59 -14.13 -17.96 5.74
CA ALA A 59 -14.00 -18.69 4.50
C ALA A 59 -14.37 -17.88 3.24
N SER A 60 -15.17 -16.81 3.32
CA SER A 60 -15.68 -16.11 2.13
C SER A 60 -14.75 -15.05 1.57
N TRP A 61 -13.83 -14.50 2.36
CA TRP A 61 -12.99 -13.39 1.87
C TRP A 61 -11.99 -13.85 0.79
N ASN A 62 -11.43 -15.06 0.93
CA ASN A 62 -10.58 -15.65 -0.10
C ASN A 62 -11.34 -15.81 -1.42
N THR A 63 -12.57 -16.33 -1.34
CA THR A 63 -13.48 -16.45 -2.47
C THR A 63 -13.79 -15.08 -3.07
N MET A 64 -14.09 -14.07 -2.24
CA MET A 64 -14.35 -12.70 -2.70
C MET A 64 -13.15 -12.11 -3.44
N VAL A 65 -11.93 -12.21 -2.90
CA VAL A 65 -10.74 -11.67 -3.56
C VAL A 65 -10.45 -12.42 -4.85
N ARG A 66 -10.59 -13.76 -4.85
CA ARG A 66 -10.48 -14.57 -6.07
C ARG A 66 -11.49 -14.16 -7.12
N ASP A 67 -12.75 -13.97 -6.73
CA ASP A 67 -13.83 -13.65 -7.65
C ASP A 67 -13.64 -12.22 -8.21
N VAL A 68 -13.22 -11.25 -7.40
CA VAL A 68 -12.82 -9.91 -7.87
C VAL A 68 -11.66 -10.01 -8.87
N PHE A 69 -10.62 -10.78 -8.53
CA PHE A 69 -9.47 -11.00 -9.40
C PHE A 69 -9.86 -11.67 -10.73
N TYR A 70 -10.76 -12.67 -10.70
CA TYR A 70 -11.25 -13.37 -11.89
C TYR A 70 -12.24 -12.55 -12.70
N ASN A 71 -13.05 -11.70 -12.07
CA ASN A 71 -13.92 -10.77 -12.79
C ASN A 71 -13.08 -9.74 -13.56
N PHE A 72 -12.00 -9.26 -12.95
CA PHE A 72 -11.12 -8.28 -13.57
C PHE A 72 -10.22 -8.89 -14.67
N PHE A 73 -9.51 -9.98 -14.39
CA PHE A 73 -8.52 -10.56 -15.33
C PHE A 73 -9.03 -11.76 -16.12
N GLY A 74 -10.18 -12.32 -15.78
CA GLY A 74 -10.68 -13.55 -16.35
C GLY A 74 -10.11 -14.82 -15.68
N PRO A 75 -10.82 -15.96 -15.77
CA PRO A 75 -10.46 -17.20 -15.09
C PRO A 75 -9.25 -17.93 -15.71
N LYS A 76 -8.87 -17.61 -16.96
CA LYS A 76 -7.72 -18.21 -17.66
C LYS A 76 -6.59 -17.20 -17.84
N HIS A 77 -5.37 -17.55 -17.40
CA HIS A 77 -4.23 -16.64 -17.39
C HIS A 77 -3.75 -16.33 -18.81
N LEU A 78 -3.59 -17.38 -19.63
CA LEU A 78 -3.20 -17.26 -21.05
C LEU A 78 -4.38 -16.88 -21.97
N SER A 79 -5.45 -16.26 -21.44
CA SER A 79 -6.52 -15.76 -22.30
C SER A 79 -6.12 -14.43 -22.92
N ARG A 80 -6.48 -14.22 -24.19
CA ARG A 80 -6.24 -12.94 -24.90
C ARG A 80 -6.82 -11.75 -24.11
N PHE A 81 -7.96 -11.94 -23.47
CA PHE A 81 -8.58 -10.91 -22.61
C PHE A 81 -7.72 -10.57 -21.38
N CYS A 82 -7.13 -11.55 -20.71
CA CYS A 82 -6.25 -11.32 -19.56
C CYS A 82 -5.01 -10.51 -19.97
N VAL A 83 -4.35 -10.92 -21.06
CA VAL A 83 -3.18 -10.24 -21.62
C VAL A 83 -3.51 -8.78 -21.96
N ILE A 84 -4.61 -8.53 -22.67
CA ILE A 84 -5.01 -7.17 -23.08
C ILE A 84 -5.36 -6.31 -21.86
N ARG A 85 -6.08 -6.84 -20.87
CA ARG A 85 -6.46 -6.08 -19.66
C ARG A 85 -5.25 -5.75 -18.78
N SER A 86 -4.34 -6.70 -18.60
CA SER A 86 -3.05 -6.48 -17.91
C SER A 86 -2.21 -5.43 -18.63
N ALA A 87 -2.04 -5.57 -19.95
CA ALA A 87 -1.30 -4.60 -20.74
C ALA A 87 -1.90 -3.19 -20.63
N LYS A 88 -3.23 -3.04 -20.74
CA LYS A 88 -3.90 -1.74 -20.58
C LYS A 88 -3.65 -1.13 -19.20
N LEU A 89 -3.78 -1.93 -18.13
CA LEU A 89 -3.55 -1.46 -16.76
C LEU A 89 -2.10 -1.03 -16.56
N SER A 90 -1.14 -1.85 -17.00
CA SER A 90 0.29 -1.55 -16.94
C SER A 90 0.65 -0.29 -17.70
N CYS A 91 0.16 -0.14 -18.94
CA CYS A 91 0.36 1.08 -19.72
C CYS A 91 -0.23 2.31 -19.00
N ALA A 92 -1.44 2.21 -18.45
CA ALA A 92 -2.08 3.31 -17.75
C ALA A 92 -1.30 3.73 -16.49
N ILE A 93 -0.87 2.77 -15.67
CA ILE A 93 -0.03 3.02 -14.49
C ILE A 93 1.30 3.67 -14.89
N TYR A 94 1.95 3.12 -15.91
CA TYR A 94 3.21 3.64 -16.41
C TYR A 94 3.08 5.09 -16.91
N ILE A 95 2.09 5.39 -17.75
CA ILE A 95 1.82 6.74 -18.24
C ILE A 95 1.54 7.69 -17.08
N PHE A 96 0.70 7.28 -16.13
CA PHE A 96 0.34 8.08 -14.96
C PHE A 96 1.58 8.43 -14.09
N LEU A 97 2.44 7.45 -13.82
CA LEU A 97 3.67 7.68 -13.04
C LEU A 97 4.66 8.58 -13.80
N ASN A 98 4.75 8.45 -15.12
CA ASN A 98 5.54 9.37 -15.93
C ASN A 98 4.99 10.81 -15.86
N ILE A 99 3.68 11.00 -15.90
CA ILE A 99 3.06 12.32 -15.74
C ILE A 99 3.38 12.94 -14.37
N ILE A 100 3.25 12.16 -13.28
CA ILE A 100 3.62 12.63 -11.93
C ILE A 100 5.10 13.00 -11.86
N PHE A 101 5.96 12.16 -12.43
CA PHE A 101 7.39 12.40 -12.38
C PHE A 101 7.79 13.66 -13.18
N LEU A 102 7.20 13.83 -14.38
CA LEU A 102 7.39 15.03 -15.20
C LEU A 102 6.87 16.28 -14.48
N SER A 103 5.71 16.22 -13.82
CA SER A 103 5.15 17.37 -13.11
C SER A 103 6.00 17.78 -11.89
N GLN A 104 6.54 16.82 -11.13
CA GLN A 104 7.46 17.10 -10.03
C GLN A 104 8.75 17.78 -10.51
N ARG A 105 9.31 17.36 -11.65
CA ARG A 105 10.52 17.98 -12.20
C ARG A 105 10.27 19.40 -12.72
N ILE A 106 9.12 19.67 -13.33
CA ILE A 106 8.74 21.04 -13.74
C ILE A 106 8.71 21.98 -12.53
N ILE A 107 8.22 21.51 -11.38
CA ILE A 107 8.12 22.31 -10.15
C ILE A 107 9.51 22.59 -9.55
N LEU A 108 10.36 21.56 -9.42
CA LEU A 108 11.67 21.69 -8.76
C LEU A 108 12.66 22.55 -9.56
N THR A 109 12.57 22.54 -10.89
CA THR A 109 13.47 23.34 -11.75
C THR A 109 13.16 24.83 -11.71
N ARG A 110 12.03 25.24 -11.14
CA ARG A 110 11.60 26.63 -11.05
C ARG A 110 12.16 27.38 -9.82
N CYS A 111 12.92 26.70 -8.96
CA CYS A 111 13.27 27.20 -7.63
C CYS A 111 14.75 27.56 -7.40
N ASP A 112 15.63 27.51 -8.40
CA ASP A 112 16.99 28.02 -8.20
C ASP A 112 17.06 29.51 -8.59
N SER A 113 16.98 30.38 -7.58
CA SER A 113 17.11 31.83 -7.70
C SER A 113 18.53 32.30 -8.04
N ASN A 114 19.51 31.40 -8.05
CA ASN A 114 20.93 31.74 -8.23
C ASN A 114 21.42 31.51 -9.67
N GLY A 115 20.57 31.05 -10.59
CA GLY A 115 20.87 31.03 -12.03
C GLY A 115 21.94 30.04 -12.50
N GLU A 116 22.50 29.20 -11.63
CA GLU A 116 23.65 28.34 -11.98
C GLU A 116 23.39 26.82 -11.99
N PHE A 117 22.15 26.35 -11.76
CA PHE A 117 21.80 24.94 -12.01
C PHE A 117 20.79 24.77 -13.14
N CYS A 118 21.23 25.06 -14.37
CA CYS A 118 20.59 24.58 -15.59
C CYS A 118 20.82 23.07 -15.72
N LEU A 119 20.00 22.27 -15.03
CA LEU A 119 19.85 20.85 -15.36
C LEU A 119 19.35 20.81 -16.81
N SER A 120 20.25 20.52 -17.75
CA SER A 120 19.97 20.71 -19.17
C SER A 120 18.74 19.90 -19.58
N TRP A 121 17.64 20.61 -19.86
CA TRP A 121 16.40 20.04 -20.39
C TRP A 121 16.64 19.27 -21.70
N THR A 122 17.77 19.51 -22.38
CA THR A 122 18.06 18.97 -23.71
C THR A 122 18.24 17.45 -23.73
N THR A 123 18.89 16.84 -22.74
CA THR A 123 19.19 15.39 -22.81
C THR A 123 17.99 14.50 -22.43
N LEU A 124 17.02 15.01 -21.68
CA LEU A 124 15.81 14.27 -21.30
C LEU A 124 14.68 14.38 -22.34
N PHE A 125 14.71 15.43 -23.16
CA PHE A 125 13.72 15.67 -24.23
C PHE A 125 14.27 15.41 -25.63
N GLU A 126 15.47 14.83 -25.75
CA GLU A 126 15.90 14.27 -27.02
C GLU A 126 14.82 13.29 -27.50
N PRO A 127 14.12 13.59 -28.62
CA PRO A 127 13.01 12.78 -29.07
C PRO A 127 13.41 11.33 -29.30
N GLU A 128 14.68 11.11 -29.66
CA GLU A 128 15.27 9.78 -29.85
C GLU A 128 15.39 9.01 -28.52
N ALA A 129 15.87 9.65 -27.45
CA ALA A 129 15.97 9.03 -26.14
C ALA A 129 14.58 8.68 -25.58
N ILE A 130 13.60 9.57 -25.74
CA ILE A 130 12.20 9.32 -25.36
C ILE A 130 11.59 8.19 -26.19
N ALA A 131 11.78 8.23 -27.52
CA ALA A 131 11.26 7.22 -28.44
C ALA A 131 11.83 5.82 -28.18
N LYS A 132 13.06 5.72 -27.68
CA LYS A 132 13.68 4.47 -27.23
C LYS A 132 13.22 4.06 -25.83
N ALA A 133 13.18 4.99 -24.88
CA ALA A 133 12.85 4.71 -23.50
C ALA A 133 11.39 4.23 -23.33
N ILE A 134 10.43 4.86 -24.01
CA ILE A 134 9.00 4.51 -23.87
C ILE A 134 8.71 3.04 -24.20
N PRO A 135 9.11 2.49 -25.36
CA PRO A 135 8.94 1.07 -25.67
C PRO A 135 9.62 0.14 -24.68
N ILE A 136 10.84 0.47 -24.23
CA ILE A 136 11.59 -0.32 -23.24
C ILE A 136 10.82 -0.38 -21.91
N GLY A 137 10.38 0.78 -21.43
CA GLY A 137 9.60 0.89 -20.19
C GLY A 137 8.25 0.18 -20.29
N LEU A 138 7.51 0.39 -21.39
CA LEU A 138 6.21 -0.24 -21.61
C LEU A 138 6.32 -1.75 -21.74
N PHE A 139 7.24 -2.26 -22.55
CA PHE A 139 7.39 -3.70 -22.75
C PHE A 139 7.87 -4.38 -21.46
N GLY A 140 8.87 -3.80 -20.79
CA GLY A 140 9.35 -4.31 -19.51
C GLY A 140 8.26 -4.32 -18.45
N THR A 141 7.48 -3.24 -18.30
CA THR A 141 6.39 -3.19 -17.32
C THR A 141 5.27 -4.16 -17.64
N VAL A 142 4.82 -4.24 -18.90
CA VAL A 142 3.73 -5.15 -19.31
C VAL A 142 4.13 -6.62 -19.15
N LEU A 143 5.34 -6.99 -19.58
CA LEU A 143 5.83 -8.36 -19.46
C LEU A 143 5.93 -8.78 -17.99
N VAL A 144 6.52 -7.91 -17.18
CA VAL A 144 6.73 -8.18 -15.76
C VAL A 144 5.41 -8.22 -14.99
N ASP A 145 4.46 -7.32 -15.26
CA ASP A 145 3.09 -7.36 -14.70
C ASP A 145 2.39 -8.68 -15.05
N PHE A 146 2.50 -9.12 -16.31
CA PHE A 146 1.90 -10.37 -16.73
C PHE A 146 2.43 -11.57 -15.93
N ILE A 147 3.74 -11.62 -15.67
CA ILE A 147 4.37 -12.63 -14.81
C ILE A 147 3.85 -12.52 -13.35
N PHE A 148 3.71 -11.31 -12.80
CA PHE A 148 3.16 -11.14 -11.45
C PHE A 148 1.69 -11.52 -11.33
N LEU A 149 0.89 -11.33 -12.38
CA LEU A 149 -0.48 -11.80 -12.41
C LEU A 149 -0.57 -13.33 -12.37
N TYR A 150 0.32 -14.02 -13.06
CA TYR A 150 0.43 -15.48 -12.95
C TYR A 150 0.72 -15.90 -11.51
N LYS A 151 1.71 -15.26 -10.90
CA LYS A 151 2.12 -15.54 -9.51
C LYS A 151 0.99 -15.26 -8.52
N THR A 152 0.32 -14.13 -8.65
CA THR A 152 -0.81 -13.74 -7.80
C THR A 152 -1.95 -14.75 -7.92
N ARG A 153 -2.24 -15.21 -9.14
CA ARG A 153 -3.26 -16.26 -9.38
C ARG A 153 -2.90 -17.57 -8.70
N TRP A 154 -1.69 -18.05 -8.97
CA TRP A 154 -1.18 -19.27 -8.35
C TRP A 154 -1.27 -19.19 -6.82
N LEU A 155 -0.94 -18.03 -6.27
CA LEU A 155 -1.04 -17.79 -4.85
C LEU A 155 -2.49 -17.84 -4.37
N ILE A 156 -3.41 -17.10 -4.97
CA ILE A 156 -4.83 -17.09 -4.58
C ILE A 156 -5.41 -18.52 -4.61
N GLU A 157 -5.06 -19.32 -5.62
CA GLU A 157 -5.49 -20.71 -5.74
C GLU A 157 -4.93 -21.59 -4.61
N LYS A 158 -3.64 -21.44 -4.29
CA LYS A 158 -2.98 -22.21 -3.22
C LYS A 158 -3.35 -21.74 -1.82
N LEU A 159 -3.76 -20.48 -1.67
CA LEU A 159 -4.19 -19.90 -0.41
C LEU A 159 -5.68 -20.14 -0.11
N ASN A 160 -6.39 -20.82 -1.01
CA ASN A 160 -7.78 -21.21 -0.81
C ASN A 160 -7.88 -22.37 0.22
N GLY A 161 -7.59 -22.07 1.49
CA GLY A 161 -7.54 -23.03 2.59
C GLY A 161 -6.99 -22.44 3.89
N LYS A 162 -6.74 -23.28 4.90
CA LYS A 162 -6.06 -22.88 6.14
C LYS A 162 -4.57 -22.71 5.89
N VAL A 163 -4.14 -21.50 5.52
CA VAL A 163 -2.73 -21.20 5.24
C VAL A 163 -2.04 -20.75 6.52
N SER A 164 -0.90 -21.36 6.84
CA SER A 164 -0.02 -20.87 7.91
C SER A 164 0.53 -19.48 7.59
N ILE A 165 0.72 -18.67 8.63
CA ILE A 165 1.34 -17.34 8.51
C ILE A 165 2.73 -17.43 7.86
N TRP A 166 3.48 -18.48 8.16
CA TRP A 166 4.81 -18.71 7.60
C TRP A 166 4.81 -18.84 6.08
N ARG A 167 3.86 -19.58 5.49
CA ARG A 167 3.74 -19.67 4.03
C ARG A 167 3.43 -18.31 3.40
N VAL A 168 2.55 -17.54 4.03
CA VAL A 168 2.24 -16.18 3.58
C VAL A 168 3.52 -15.34 3.60
N MET A 169 4.25 -15.33 4.72
CA MET A 169 5.51 -14.60 4.86
C MET A 169 6.55 -15.03 3.84
N THR A 170 6.75 -16.33 3.61
CA THR A 170 7.68 -16.84 2.58
C THR A 170 7.31 -16.30 1.20
N VAL A 171 6.03 -16.27 0.85
CA VAL A 171 5.58 -15.73 -0.44
C VAL A 171 5.83 -14.23 -0.52
N VAL A 172 5.57 -13.47 0.55
CA VAL A 172 5.85 -12.02 0.57
C VAL A 172 7.35 -11.77 0.40
N CYS A 173 8.20 -12.45 1.17
CA CYS A 173 9.64 -12.32 1.07
C CYS A 173 10.14 -12.70 -0.34
N ALA A 174 9.63 -13.80 -0.89
CA ALA A 174 9.94 -14.20 -2.26
C ALA A 174 9.47 -13.16 -3.28
N ASP A 175 8.34 -12.47 -3.06
CA ASP A 175 7.89 -11.36 -3.91
C ASP A 175 8.77 -10.13 -3.84
N VAL A 176 9.11 -9.69 -2.64
CA VAL A 176 10.02 -8.55 -2.44
C VAL A 176 11.36 -8.77 -3.13
N VAL A 177 11.86 -10.02 -3.21
CA VAL A 177 13.12 -10.36 -3.88
C VAL A 177 12.94 -10.60 -5.38
N LEU A 178 11.96 -11.41 -5.79
CA LEU A 178 11.76 -11.75 -7.20
C LEU A 178 11.30 -10.54 -8.01
N THR A 179 10.60 -9.58 -7.40
CA THR A 179 10.06 -8.44 -8.14
C THR A 179 11.16 -7.54 -8.73
N PRO A 180 12.12 -7.05 -7.93
CA PRO A 180 13.29 -6.34 -8.43
C PRO A 180 14.13 -7.18 -9.40
N LEU A 181 14.35 -8.46 -9.11
CA LEU A 181 15.17 -9.32 -9.99
C LEU A 181 14.55 -9.49 -11.37
N THR A 182 13.23 -9.74 -11.44
CA THR A 182 12.51 -9.91 -12.71
C THR A 182 12.52 -8.61 -13.50
N TYR A 183 12.36 -7.46 -12.82
CA TYR A 183 12.49 -6.15 -13.44
C TYR A 183 13.90 -5.94 -14.02
N LEU A 184 14.95 -6.12 -13.21
CA LEU A 184 16.34 -5.91 -13.63
C LEU A 184 16.69 -6.78 -14.83
N LEU A 185 16.29 -8.05 -14.81
CA LEU A 185 16.53 -8.99 -15.90
C LEU A 185 15.78 -8.59 -17.17
N SER A 186 14.51 -8.20 -17.05
CA SER A 186 13.70 -7.78 -18.21
C SER A 186 14.24 -6.48 -18.81
N PHE A 187 14.62 -5.52 -17.97
CA PHE A 187 15.23 -4.26 -18.38
C PHE A 187 16.56 -4.49 -19.10
N ALA A 188 17.48 -5.25 -18.49
CA ALA A 188 18.78 -5.53 -19.07
C ALA A 188 18.68 -6.28 -20.41
N THR A 189 17.80 -7.29 -20.48
CA THR A 189 17.59 -8.07 -21.71
C THR A 189 17.09 -7.18 -22.83
N PHE A 190 16.04 -6.38 -22.56
CA PHE A 190 15.42 -5.56 -23.58
C PHE A 190 16.31 -4.37 -24.00
N TYR A 191 17.00 -3.74 -23.04
CA TYR A 191 17.95 -2.66 -23.32
C TYR A 191 19.12 -3.16 -24.17
N SER A 192 19.69 -4.33 -23.84
CA SER A 192 20.78 -4.95 -24.61
C SER A 192 20.38 -5.37 -26.03
N ALA A 193 19.09 -5.57 -26.29
CA ALA A 193 18.60 -5.83 -27.65
C ALA A 193 18.53 -4.56 -28.51
N TRP A 194 18.60 -3.38 -27.88
CA TRP A 194 18.44 -2.07 -28.52
C TRP A 194 19.72 -1.23 -28.52
N THR A 195 20.71 -1.57 -27.69
CA THR A 195 22.02 -0.93 -27.66
C THR A 195 23.12 -1.93 -27.98
N PRO A 196 24.28 -1.49 -28.49
CA PRO A 196 25.42 -2.36 -28.72
C PRO A 196 26.11 -2.82 -27.43
N ASP A 197 25.65 -2.34 -26.27
CA ASP A 197 26.29 -2.64 -24.99
C ASP A 197 26.06 -4.10 -24.58
N PRO A 198 27.08 -4.76 -24.00
CA PRO A 198 26.93 -6.13 -23.55
C PRO A 198 25.94 -6.21 -22.38
N PHE A 199 25.06 -7.23 -22.42
CA PHE A 199 24.04 -7.49 -21.40
C PHE A 199 24.56 -7.40 -19.96
N PHE A 200 25.73 -7.97 -19.67
CA PHE A 200 26.30 -7.97 -18.32
C PHE A 200 26.69 -6.57 -17.82
N ALA A 201 27.16 -5.68 -18.70
CA ALA A 201 27.47 -4.30 -18.31
C ALA A 201 26.19 -3.53 -17.96
N ILE A 202 25.12 -3.73 -18.72
CA ILE A 202 23.81 -3.12 -18.44
C ILE A 202 23.23 -3.65 -17.13
N LEU A 203 23.31 -4.96 -16.89
CA LEU A 203 22.83 -5.58 -15.67
C LEU A 203 23.58 -5.04 -14.44
N GLU A 204 24.90 -4.95 -14.50
CA GLU A 204 25.74 -4.41 -13.43
C GLU A 204 25.40 -2.93 -13.17
N ALA A 205 25.31 -2.10 -14.21
CA ALA A 205 24.95 -0.69 -14.08
C ALA A 205 23.57 -0.48 -13.47
N THR A 206 22.58 -1.29 -13.88
CA THR A 206 21.21 -1.22 -13.36
C THR A 206 21.14 -1.68 -11.91
N LEU A 207 21.86 -2.76 -11.56
CA LEU A 207 21.96 -3.25 -10.18
C LEU A 207 22.62 -2.21 -9.27
N ARG A 208 23.72 -1.60 -9.72
CA ARG A 208 24.41 -0.54 -9.00
C ARG A 208 23.50 0.65 -8.74
N THR A 209 22.77 1.09 -9.76
CA THR A 209 21.78 2.17 -9.65
C THR A 209 20.64 1.83 -8.68
N ALA A 210 20.20 0.58 -8.65
CA ALA A 210 19.19 0.11 -7.70
C ALA A 210 19.72 0.08 -6.24
N LEU A 211 21.00 -0.29 -6.04
CA LEU A 211 21.65 -0.42 -4.73
C LEU A 211 22.08 0.92 -4.13
N GLU A 212 22.54 1.87 -4.95
CA GLU A 212 22.97 3.22 -4.52
C GLU A 212 21.80 4.09 -4.02
N GLY A 213 20.60 3.49 -3.95
CA GLY A 213 19.38 4.14 -3.54
C GLY A 213 18.87 5.05 -4.65
N PHE A 214 17.55 5.16 -4.77
CA PHE A 214 16.84 5.96 -5.77
C PHE A 214 17.05 7.49 -5.66
N SER A 215 18.25 7.92 -5.30
CA SER A 215 18.73 9.30 -5.18
C SER A 215 18.80 9.99 -6.54
N SER A 216 19.17 9.26 -7.61
CA SER A 216 19.01 9.76 -8.97
C SER A 216 17.55 9.64 -9.41
N ALA A 217 16.84 10.77 -9.47
CA ALA A 217 15.52 10.84 -10.09
C ALA A 217 15.67 10.50 -11.59
N GLY A 218 15.36 9.28 -11.99
CA GLY A 218 15.59 8.83 -13.38
C GLY A 218 14.46 7.96 -13.91
N PHE A 219 14.45 7.79 -15.22
CA PHE A 219 13.56 6.88 -15.95
C PHE A 219 13.50 5.47 -15.34
N ILE A 220 14.64 4.96 -14.86
CA ILE A 220 14.76 3.68 -14.16
C ILE A 220 13.91 3.66 -12.89
N LYS A 221 13.86 4.76 -12.12
CA LYS A 221 13.04 4.87 -10.91
C LYS A 221 11.55 4.78 -11.24
N VAL A 222 11.10 5.45 -12.30
CA VAL A 222 9.69 5.44 -12.73
C VAL A 222 9.27 4.06 -13.21
N THR A 223 10.07 3.44 -14.07
CA THR A 223 9.81 2.08 -14.58
C THR A 223 9.85 1.05 -13.44
N PHE A 224 10.81 1.15 -12.53
CA PHE A 224 10.89 0.29 -11.34
C PHE A 224 9.67 0.46 -10.42
N LEU A 225 9.28 1.70 -10.11
CA LEU A 225 8.09 1.98 -9.30
C LEU A 225 6.81 1.50 -9.98
N ALA A 226 6.69 1.64 -11.30
CA ALA A 226 5.57 1.09 -12.06
C ALA A 226 5.50 -0.43 -11.89
N THR A 227 6.64 -1.12 -11.98
CA THR A 227 6.72 -2.55 -11.76
C THR A 227 6.40 -2.96 -10.32
N LEU A 228 6.83 -2.19 -9.31
CA LEU A 228 6.39 -2.42 -7.93
C LEU A 228 4.88 -2.22 -7.77
N LEU A 229 4.30 -1.21 -8.42
CA LEU A 229 2.85 -0.98 -8.40
C LEU A 229 2.08 -2.12 -9.07
N THR A 230 2.65 -2.80 -10.06
CA THR A 230 2.01 -3.97 -10.67
C THR A 230 1.97 -5.17 -9.71
N SER A 231 2.91 -5.27 -8.77
CA SER A 231 2.82 -6.21 -7.64
C SER A 231 1.75 -5.83 -6.60
N ALA A 232 1.09 -4.66 -6.74
CA ALA A 232 0.11 -4.18 -5.77
C ALA A 232 -1.06 -5.13 -5.54
N TRP A 233 -1.38 -6.03 -6.48
CA TRP A 233 -2.42 -7.05 -6.26
C TRP A 233 -2.06 -8.01 -5.12
N LEU A 234 -0.79 -8.38 -5.00
CA LEU A 234 -0.32 -9.18 -3.87
C LEU A 234 -0.42 -8.38 -2.58
N TRP A 235 0.05 -7.14 -2.59
CA TRP A 235 -0.02 -6.26 -1.41
C TRP A 235 -1.46 -5.97 -0.99
N LEU A 236 -2.37 -5.79 -1.94
CA LEU A 236 -3.79 -5.64 -1.70
C LEU A 236 -4.39 -6.92 -1.13
N TYR A 237 -4.06 -8.08 -1.68
CA TYR A 237 -4.46 -9.37 -1.12
C TYR A 237 -3.99 -9.52 0.33
N LEU A 238 -2.71 -9.20 0.61
CA LEU A 238 -2.14 -9.24 1.95
C LEU A 238 -2.78 -8.23 2.88
N ALA A 239 -3.05 -7.01 2.41
CA ALA A 239 -3.71 -5.96 3.18
C ALA A 239 -5.13 -6.40 3.55
N VAL A 240 -5.89 -6.94 2.61
CA VAL A 240 -7.23 -7.50 2.88
C VAL A 240 -7.14 -8.68 3.84
N ALA A 241 -6.17 -9.58 3.67
CA ALA A 241 -5.96 -10.72 4.56
C ALA A 241 -5.64 -10.28 5.99
N CYS A 242 -4.73 -9.31 6.15
CA CYS A 242 -4.36 -8.70 7.41
C CYS A 242 -5.55 -7.97 8.05
N PHE A 243 -6.30 -7.21 7.25
CA PHE A 243 -7.49 -6.51 7.70
C PHE A 243 -8.58 -7.48 8.18
N VAL A 244 -8.88 -8.53 7.42
CA VAL A 244 -9.86 -9.57 7.82
C VAL A 244 -9.39 -10.31 9.07
N ARG A 245 -8.09 -10.60 9.21
CA ARG A 245 -7.53 -11.19 10.44
C ARG A 245 -7.65 -10.24 11.63
N ALA A 246 -7.37 -8.95 11.44
CA ALA A 246 -7.55 -7.93 12.47
C ALA A 246 -9.03 -7.84 12.89
N LEU A 247 -9.95 -7.86 11.93
CA LEU A 247 -11.39 -7.97 12.19
C LEU A 247 -11.76 -9.28 12.92
N GLY A 248 -11.05 -10.38 12.67
CA GLY A 248 -11.24 -11.64 13.40
C GLY A 248 -10.81 -11.57 14.88
N ILE A 249 -9.90 -10.66 15.23
CA ILE A 249 -9.51 -10.38 16.63
C ILE A 249 -10.58 -9.53 17.31
N LEU A 250 -11.32 -8.72 16.55
CA LEU A 250 -12.29 -7.76 17.07
C LEU A 250 -13.37 -8.41 17.97
N PRO A 251 -14.00 -9.56 17.64
CA PRO A 251 -14.94 -10.22 18.56
C PRO A 251 -14.31 -10.60 19.91
N ARG A 252 -13.03 -11.01 19.93
CA ARG A 252 -12.33 -11.36 21.17
C ARG A 252 -12.03 -10.11 21.99
N ALA A 253 -11.57 -9.05 21.32
CA ALA A 253 -11.37 -7.74 21.95
C ALA A 253 -12.68 -7.19 22.50
N ILE A 254 -13.77 -7.23 21.75
CA ILE A 254 -15.11 -6.80 22.20
C ILE A 254 -15.59 -7.65 23.37
N LYS A 255 -15.40 -8.97 23.36
CA LYS A 255 -15.77 -9.85 24.50
C LYS A 255 -14.94 -9.54 25.75
N TRP A 256 -13.68 -9.14 25.60
CA TRP A 256 -12.85 -8.70 26.71
C TRP A 256 -13.31 -7.33 27.23
N MET A 257 -13.52 -6.37 26.32
CA MET A 257 -14.07 -5.05 26.64
C MET A 257 -15.44 -5.14 27.28
N SER A 258 -16.29 -6.09 26.89
CA SER A 258 -17.63 -6.28 27.48
C SER A 258 -17.60 -6.71 28.95
N LYS A 259 -16.44 -7.15 29.46
CA LYS A 259 -16.26 -7.44 30.89
C LYS A 259 -15.95 -6.18 31.70
N ILE A 260 -15.41 -5.15 31.06
CA ILE A 260 -14.96 -3.91 31.69
C ILE A 260 -15.98 -2.78 31.44
N LEU A 261 -16.54 -2.73 30.23
CA LEU A 261 -17.48 -1.73 29.76
C LEU A 261 -18.91 -2.28 29.73
N ASP A 262 -19.88 -1.47 30.11
CA ASP A 262 -21.30 -1.81 30.09
C ASP A 262 -21.89 -1.79 28.68
N LEU A 263 -21.52 -2.80 27.89
CA LEU A 263 -22.09 -3.02 26.55
C LEU A 263 -23.56 -3.45 26.57
N THR A 264 -24.14 -3.74 27.75
CA THR A 264 -25.55 -4.17 27.85
C THR A 264 -26.46 -2.97 27.84
N ASN A 265 -26.18 -2.01 28.70
CA ASN A 265 -27.06 -0.87 28.92
C ASN A 265 -26.64 0.35 28.09
N HIS A 266 -25.34 0.46 27.75
CA HIS A 266 -24.75 1.61 27.08
C HIS A 266 -23.73 1.21 25.99
N PRO A 267 -24.17 0.49 24.94
CA PRO A 267 -23.27 -0.04 23.90
C PRO A 267 -22.59 1.07 23.09
N VAL A 268 -23.29 2.16 22.76
CA VAL A 268 -22.72 3.22 21.92
C VAL A 268 -21.75 4.08 22.72
N ARG A 269 -22.09 4.39 23.98
CA ARG A 269 -21.19 5.09 24.90
C ARG A 269 -19.88 4.33 25.12
N SER A 270 -19.97 3.01 25.27
CA SER A 270 -18.80 2.13 25.43
C SER A 270 -17.92 2.06 24.16
N LEU A 271 -18.55 2.05 22.98
CA LEU A 271 -17.83 2.15 21.70
C LEU A 271 -17.15 3.53 21.55
N GLY A 272 -17.87 4.59 21.93
CA GLY A 272 -17.35 5.95 21.98
C GLY A 272 -16.14 6.11 22.88
N PHE A 273 -16.16 5.49 24.07
CA PHE A 273 -15.01 5.47 24.98
C PHE A 273 -13.78 4.82 24.32
N THR A 274 -13.97 3.70 23.63
CA THR A 274 -12.89 2.98 22.94
C THR A 274 -12.32 3.80 21.78
N ALA A 275 -13.21 4.39 20.97
CA ALA A 275 -12.82 5.25 19.85
C ALA A 275 -12.08 6.51 20.34
N ALA A 276 -12.59 7.16 21.39
CA ALA A 276 -11.98 8.30 22.04
C ALA A 276 -10.57 7.95 22.54
N LEU A 277 -10.40 6.80 23.21
CA LEU A 277 -9.10 6.35 23.71
C LEU A 277 -8.07 6.16 22.58
N ILE A 278 -8.46 5.46 21.51
CA ILE A 278 -7.58 5.20 20.36
C ILE A 278 -7.17 6.52 19.69
N ALA A 279 -8.13 7.42 19.46
CA ALA A 279 -7.87 8.72 18.84
C ALA A 279 -6.94 9.58 19.71
N SER A 280 -7.17 9.62 21.03
CA SER A 280 -6.33 10.37 21.96
C SER A 280 -4.90 9.85 22.03
N VAL A 281 -4.70 8.53 22.05
CA VAL A 281 -3.37 7.93 21.99
C VAL A 281 -2.68 8.26 20.66
N GLY A 282 -3.42 8.21 19.54
CA GLY A 282 -2.89 8.58 18.22
C GLY A 282 -2.46 10.03 18.14
N VAL A 283 -3.26 10.96 18.66
CA VAL A 283 -2.92 12.39 18.73
C VAL A 283 -1.72 12.61 19.64
N PHE A 284 -1.70 12.00 20.82
CA PHE A 284 -0.56 12.09 21.73
C PHE A 284 0.74 11.60 21.07
N ALA A 285 0.70 10.45 20.39
CA ALA A 285 1.86 9.93 19.67
C ALA A 285 2.29 10.88 18.55
N ALA A 286 1.35 11.38 17.74
CA ALA A 286 1.64 12.32 16.65
C ALA A 286 2.21 13.66 17.14
N THR A 287 1.95 14.07 18.38
CA THR A 287 2.56 15.27 18.96
C THR A 287 3.98 15.06 19.48
N LEU A 288 4.40 13.79 19.66
CA LEU A 288 5.73 13.43 20.14
C LEU A 288 6.74 13.14 19.01
N PHE A 289 6.25 12.91 17.78
CA PHE A 289 7.06 12.61 16.59
C PHE A 289 7.01 13.76 15.58
#